data_AF-A0A6A6ZAL2-F1
#
_entry.id   AF-A0A6A6ZAL2-F1
#
_cell.length_a   1.000
_cell.length_b   1.000
_cell.length_c   1.000
_cell.angle_alpha   90.00
_cell.angle_beta   90.00
_cell.angle_gamma   90.00
#
_symmetry.space_group_name_H-M   'P 1'
#
loop_
_entity.id
_entity.type
_entity.pdbx_description
1 polymer ?
#
loop_
_entity_poly.entity_id
_entity_poly.type
_entity_poly.pdbx_seq_one_letter_code
_entity_poly.pdbx_strand_id
1 'polypeptide(L)'
;MFQPQRSVNSAPPAPTPIDIEIANHNGSTVAIEATPERVQAAKKMPTPSLSQMIEQLTWQNGQLRSEIDYHQRMHGPSLYLLQKTKLVVTSLQQMIENFESLQNELGRSADNPESQH
;
A
#
# COMPACT_ATOMS: atom_id res chain seq x y z
N MET A 1 -63.83 -22.10 0.64
CA MET A 1 -62.95 -22.93 -0.20
C MET A 1 -62.12 -22.00 -1.07
N PHE A 2 -60.82 -21.91 -0.83
CA PHE A 2 -59.87 -21.21 -1.69
C PHE A 2 -58.98 -22.26 -2.35
N GLN A 3 -59.02 -22.37 -3.67
CA GLN A 3 -58.03 -23.12 -4.44
C GLN A 3 -56.86 -22.19 -4.76
N PRO A 4 -55.62 -22.50 -4.35
CA PRO A 4 -54.46 -21.80 -4.87
C PRO A 4 -54.18 -22.30 -6.29
N GLN A 5 -54.21 -21.38 -7.25
CA GLN A 5 -53.73 -21.60 -8.62
C GLN A 5 -52.26 -22.06 -8.56
N ARG A 6 -52.01 -23.32 -8.91
CA ARG A 6 -50.64 -23.81 -9.12
C ARG A 6 -50.13 -23.17 -10.42
N SER A 7 -49.18 -22.25 -10.28
CA SER A 7 -48.32 -21.80 -11.36
C SER A 7 -47.66 -23.03 -11.99
N VAL A 8 -48.14 -23.41 -13.18
CA VAL A 8 -47.51 -24.39 -14.07
C VAL A 8 -46.22 -23.78 -14.60
N ASN A 9 -45.16 -23.91 -13.81
CA ASN A 9 -43.76 -23.89 -14.23
C ASN A 9 -42.92 -24.39 -13.04
N SER A 10 -42.99 -25.69 -12.79
CA SER A 10 -42.28 -26.39 -11.72
C SER A 10 -40.91 -26.91 -12.15
N ALA A 11 -40.29 -26.29 -13.16
CA ALA A 11 -38.94 -26.66 -13.58
C ALA A 11 -37.93 -25.82 -12.79
N PRO A 12 -36.91 -26.43 -12.15
CA PRO A 12 -35.81 -25.66 -11.59
C PRO A 12 -35.14 -24.84 -12.71
N PRO A 13 -34.62 -23.63 -12.40
CA PRO A 13 -33.89 -22.83 -13.37
C PRO A 13 -32.72 -23.64 -13.96
N ALA A 14 -32.40 -23.36 -15.22
CA ALA A 14 -31.30 -24.03 -15.91
C ALA A 14 -29.97 -23.76 -15.18
N PRO A 15 -29.07 -24.77 -15.09
CA PRO A 15 -27.75 -24.59 -14.51
C PRO A 15 -27.01 -23.43 -15.19
N THR A 16 -26.51 -22.52 -14.39
CA THR A 16 -25.64 -21.44 -14.83
C THR A 16 -24.21 -21.97 -15.08
N PRO A 17 -23.35 -21.23 -15.79
CA PRO A 17 -21.96 -21.65 -16.00
C PRO A 17 -21.20 -21.98 -14.72
N ILE A 18 -21.53 -21.31 -13.60
CA ILE A 18 -20.92 -21.60 -12.30
C ILE A 18 -21.43 -22.92 -11.70
N ASP A 19 -22.69 -23.29 -11.95
CA ASP A 19 -23.22 -24.60 -11.53
C ASP A 19 -22.50 -25.74 -12.25
N ILE A 20 -22.10 -25.52 -13.52
CA ILE A 20 -21.30 -26.47 -14.31
C ILE A 20 -19.88 -26.55 -13.75
N GLU A 21 -19.27 -25.42 -13.43
CA GLU A 21 -17.94 -25.38 -12.82
C GLU A 21 -17.92 -26.09 -11.46
N ILE A 22 -18.92 -25.84 -10.60
CA ILE A 22 -19.08 -26.53 -9.32
C ILE A 22 -19.26 -28.04 -9.54
N ALA A 23 -20.11 -28.44 -10.49
CA ALA A 23 -20.31 -29.86 -10.83
C ALA A 23 -19.04 -30.54 -11.34
N ASN A 24 -18.26 -29.84 -12.17
CA ASN A 24 -16.98 -30.33 -12.70
C ASN A 24 -15.92 -30.51 -11.61
N HIS A 25 -16.01 -29.74 -10.52
CA HIS A 25 -15.17 -29.91 -9.34
C HIS A 25 -15.81 -30.84 -8.29
N ASN A 26 -16.82 -31.65 -8.65
CA ASN A 26 -17.55 -32.53 -7.72
C ASN A 26 -18.14 -31.81 -6.50
N GLY A 27 -18.51 -30.53 -6.64
CA GLY A 27 -18.96 -29.69 -5.53
C GLY A 27 -17.82 -29.02 -4.73
N SER A 28 -16.56 -29.19 -5.13
CA SER A 28 -15.41 -28.58 -4.47
C SER A 28 -15.11 -27.20 -5.06
N THR A 29 -15.47 -26.15 -4.34
CA THR A 29 -15.04 -24.78 -4.67
C THR A 29 -13.80 -24.42 -3.87
N VAL A 30 -12.70 -24.08 -4.54
CA VAL A 30 -11.39 -23.70 -3.96
C VAL A 30 -11.46 -22.48 -3.02
N ALA A 31 -12.59 -21.77 -2.95
CA ALA A 31 -12.75 -20.57 -2.14
C ALA A 31 -12.74 -20.81 -0.61
N ILE A 32 -12.95 -22.05 -0.12
CA ILE A 32 -12.96 -22.35 1.33
C ILE A 32 -12.21 -23.65 1.66
N GLU A 33 -11.05 -23.92 1.04
CA GLU A 33 -10.13 -24.93 1.58
C GLU A 33 -9.28 -24.34 2.71
N ALA A 34 -9.94 -23.86 3.78
CA ALA A 34 -9.33 -24.00 5.09
C ALA A 34 -9.44 -25.48 5.43
N THR A 35 -8.31 -26.19 5.45
CA THR A 35 -8.27 -27.61 5.81
C THR A 35 -9.17 -27.87 7.03
N PRO A 36 -10.00 -28.93 7.04
CA PRO A 36 -10.89 -29.23 8.17
C PRO A 36 -10.16 -29.20 9.52
N GLU A 37 -8.88 -29.58 9.53
CA GLU A 37 -7.96 -29.51 10.66
C GLU A 37 -7.74 -28.07 11.15
N ARG A 38 -7.54 -27.10 10.25
CA ARG A 38 -7.41 -25.67 10.59
C ARG A 38 -8.70 -25.10 11.14
N VAL A 39 -9.84 -25.46 10.56
CA VAL A 39 -11.16 -25.00 11.04
C VAL A 39 -11.45 -25.61 12.42
N GLN A 40 -11.17 -26.89 12.62
CA GLN A 40 -11.31 -27.54 13.92
C GLN A 40 -10.32 -27.01 14.96
N ALA A 41 -9.08 -26.71 14.56
CA ALA A 41 -8.10 -26.08 15.45
C ALA A 41 -8.54 -24.68 15.87
N ALA A 42 -9.06 -23.87 14.94
CA ALA A 42 -9.59 -22.54 15.24
C ALA A 42 -10.82 -22.59 16.17
N LYS A 43 -11.72 -23.57 15.99
CA LYS A 43 -12.85 -23.80 16.90
C LYS A 43 -12.44 -24.21 18.31
N LYS A 44 -11.26 -24.83 18.46
CA LYS A 44 -10.69 -25.23 19.76
C LYS A 44 -9.93 -24.10 20.44
N MET A 45 -9.63 -23.00 19.72
CA MET A 45 -9.04 -21.83 20.36
C MET A 45 -10.09 -21.18 21.25
N PRO A 46 -9.78 -20.92 22.54
CA PRO A 46 -10.67 -20.15 23.39
C PRO A 46 -10.91 -18.79 22.73
N THR A 47 -12.17 -18.44 22.51
CA THR A 47 -12.49 -17.06 22.16
C THR A 47 -12.11 -16.19 23.35
N PRO A 48 -11.27 -15.16 23.17
CA PRO A 48 -10.88 -14.30 24.27
C PRO A 48 -12.12 -13.66 24.89
N SER A 49 -12.10 -13.51 26.22
CA SER A 49 -13.19 -12.83 26.92
C SER A 49 -13.24 -11.36 26.51
N LEU A 50 -14.39 -10.72 26.70
CA LEU A 50 -14.53 -9.29 26.44
C LEU A 50 -13.49 -8.46 27.22
N SER A 51 -13.16 -8.86 28.46
CA SER A 51 -12.12 -8.20 29.26
C SER A 51 -10.74 -8.32 28.60
N GLN A 52 -10.39 -9.51 28.12
CA GLN A 52 -9.12 -9.74 27.43
C GLN A 52 -9.05 -8.93 26.12
N MET A 53 -10.15 -8.84 25.38
CA MET A 53 -10.22 -8.01 24.18
C MET A 53 -10.06 -6.52 24.51
N ILE A 54 -10.70 -6.04 25.59
CA ILE A 54 -10.59 -4.64 26.03
C ILE A 54 -9.16 -4.31 26.43
N GLU A 55 -8.50 -5.16 27.21
CA GLU A 55 -7.10 -4.98 27.62
C GLU A 55 -6.17 -4.94 26.41
N GLN A 56 -6.32 -5.89 25.49
CA GLN A 56 -5.52 -5.96 24.27
C GLN A 56 -5.70 -4.69 23.41
N LEU A 57 -6.95 -4.28 23.16
CA LEU A 57 -7.25 -3.10 22.36
C LEU A 57 -6.77 -1.80 23.05
N THR A 58 -6.81 -1.75 24.38
CA THR A 58 -6.30 -0.60 25.15
C THR A 58 -4.78 -0.49 24.99
N TRP A 59 -4.06 -1.61 25.08
CA TRP A 59 -2.63 -1.66 24.86
C TRP A 59 -2.25 -1.25 23.43
N GLN A 60 -2.94 -1.82 22.43
CA GLN A 60 -2.71 -1.49 21.02
C GLN A 60 -2.96 -0.01 20.73
N ASN A 61 -4.05 0.56 21.25
CA ASN A 61 -4.32 1.99 21.12
C ASN A 61 -3.23 2.86 21.76
N GLY A 62 -2.69 2.43 22.91
CA GLY A 62 -1.56 3.10 23.54
C GLY A 62 -0.32 3.11 22.65
N GLN A 63 0.02 1.96 22.06
CA GLN A 63 1.14 1.84 21.11
C GLN A 63 0.95 2.74 19.89
N LEU A 64 -0.23 2.69 19.25
CA LEU A 64 -0.53 3.50 18.07
C LEU A 64 -0.47 5.00 18.35
N ARG A 65 -0.96 5.44 19.52
CA ARG A 65 -0.83 6.86 19.93
C ARG A 65 0.62 7.27 20.10
N SER A 66 1.44 6.41 20.72
CA SER A 66 2.87 6.67 20.86
C SER A 66 3.58 6.77 19.51
N GLU A 67 3.20 5.95 18.53
CA GLU A 67 3.74 5.98 17.18
C GLU A 67 3.32 7.27 16.43
N ILE A 68 2.06 7.67 16.54
CA ILE A 68 1.56 8.94 16.00
C ILE A 68 2.35 10.11 16.59
N ASP A 69 2.51 10.16 17.91
CA ASP A 69 3.27 11.21 18.59
C ASP A 69 4.73 11.26 18.11
N TYR A 70 5.36 10.11 17.93
CA TYR A 70 6.71 10.02 17.39
C TYR A 70 6.78 10.63 15.97
N HIS A 71 5.90 10.22 15.07
CA HIS A 71 5.90 10.74 13.70
C HIS A 71 5.61 12.24 13.64
N GLN A 72 4.69 12.73 14.47
CA GLN A 72 4.41 14.17 14.57
C GLN A 72 5.63 14.96 15.04
N ARG A 73 6.35 14.46 16.04
CA ARG A 73 7.59 15.09 16.53
C ARG A 73 8.70 15.11 15.48
N MET A 74 8.82 14.05 14.69
CA MET A 74 9.84 13.94 13.66
C MET A 74 9.53 14.75 12.40
N HIS A 75 8.24 15.07 12.15
CA HIS A 75 7.81 15.73 10.92
C HIS A 75 8.53 17.07 10.66
N GLY A 76 8.58 17.95 11.66
CA GLY A 76 9.24 19.26 11.54
C GLY A 76 10.74 19.16 11.23
N PRO A 77 11.53 18.44 12.06
CA PRO A 77 12.95 18.18 11.80
C PRO A 77 13.22 17.54 10.45
N SER A 78 12.40 16.57 10.02
CA SER A 78 12.54 15.92 8.71
C SER A 78 12.32 16.89 7.55
N LEU A 79 11.31 17.76 7.63
CA LEU A 79 11.08 18.81 6.62
C LEU A 79 12.21 19.83 6.58
N TYR A 80 12.73 20.23 7.74
CA TYR A 80 13.86 21.14 7.82
C TYR A 80 15.11 20.55 7.16
N LEU A 81 15.43 19.29 7.49
CA LEU A 81 16.56 18.59 6.89
C LEU A 81 16.40 18.51 5.37
N LEU A 82 15.21 18.11 4.89
CA LEU A 82 14.91 18.05 3.47
C LEU A 82 15.14 19.40 2.76
N GLN A 83 14.67 20.50 3.35
CA GLN A 83 14.89 21.85 2.80
C GLN A 83 16.38 22.22 2.76
N LYS A 84 17.13 21.93 3.82
CA LYS A 84 18.57 22.20 3.88
C LYS A 84 19.34 21.39 2.84
N THR A 85 19.04 20.11 2.70
CA THR A 85 19.66 19.25 1.68
C THR A 85 19.35 19.77 0.28
N LYS A 86 18.10 20.16 0.00
CA LYS A 86 17.72 20.75 -1.28
C LYS A 86 18.54 22.01 -1.59
N LEU A 87 18.68 22.91 -0.62
CA LEU A 87 19.47 24.13 -0.78
C LEU A 87 20.94 23.81 -1.12
N VAL A 88 21.56 22.88 -0.40
CA VAL A 88 22.95 22.48 -0.65
C VAL A 88 23.11 21.89 -2.05
N VAL A 89 22.20 21.01 -2.48
CA VAL A 89 22.25 20.42 -3.82
C VAL A 89 22.13 21.50 -4.89
N THR A 90 21.18 22.43 -4.77
CA THR A 90 21.03 23.53 -5.73
C THR A 90 22.26 24.42 -5.77
N SER A 91 22.86 24.73 -4.62
CA SER A 91 24.09 25.54 -4.57
C SER A 91 25.27 24.83 -5.25
N LEU A 92 25.40 23.51 -5.09
CA LEU A 92 26.45 22.74 -5.73
C LEU A 92 26.24 22.67 -7.25
N GLN A 93 25.01 22.46 -7.70
CA GLN A 93 24.66 22.49 -9.13
C GLN A 93 25.04 23.82 -9.77
N GLN A 94 24.64 24.94 -9.15
CA GLN A 94 25.01 26.28 -9.63
C GLN A 94 26.53 26.49 -9.66
N MET A 95 27.26 25.98 -8.68
CA MET A 95 28.71 26.09 -8.66
C MET A 95 29.36 25.33 -9.82
N ILE A 96 28.86 24.14 -10.13
CA ILE A 96 29.34 23.33 -11.26
C ILE A 96 29.04 24.04 -12.57
N GLU A 97 27.82 24.52 -12.79
CA GLU A 97 27.43 25.27 -13.99
C GLU A 97 28.29 26.52 -14.19
N ASN A 98 28.51 27.29 -13.12
CA ASN A 98 29.38 28.47 -13.16
C ASN A 98 30.82 28.11 -13.50
N PHE A 99 31.34 27.02 -12.94
CA PHE A 99 32.69 26.54 -13.23
C PHE A 99 32.85 26.10 -14.68
N GLU A 100 31.88 25.34 -15.22
CA GLU A 100 31.86 24.93 -16.63
C GLU A 100 31.80 26.16 -17.56
N SER A 101 30.98 27.15 -17.24
CA SER A 101 30.92 28.41 -17.99
C SER A 101 32.28 29.11 -18.02
N LEU A 102 32.94 29.22 -16.87
CA LEU A 102 34.27 29.83 -16.77
C LEU A 102 35.33 29.06 -17.57
N GLN A 103 35.30 27.73 -17.55
CA GLN A 103 36.22 26.91 -18.37
C GLN A 103 35.99 27.13 -19.86
N ASN A 104 34.73 27.21 -20.30
CA ASN A 104 34.38 27.46 -21.70
C ASN A 104 34.80 28.86 -22.17
N GLU A 105 34.70 29.87 -21.32
CA GLU A 105 35.18 31.24 -21.60
C GLU A 105 36.72 31.29 -21.72
N LEU A 106 37.44 30.64 -20.80
CA LEU A 106 38.90 30.56 -20.86
C LEU A 106 39.40 29.84 -22.11
N GLY A 107 38.75 28.71 -22.47
CA GLY A 107 39.06 27.94 -23.67
C GLY A 107 38.87 28.76 -24.96
N ARG A 108 37.79 29.56 -25.04
CA ARG A 108 37.56 30.47 -26.17
C ARG A 108 38.58 31.61 -26.26
N SER A 109 39.11 32.08 -25.14
CA SER A 109 40.11 33.16 -25.13
C SER A 109 41.50 32.71 -25.56
N ALA A 110 41.83 31.43 -25.38
CA ALA A 110 43.10 30.84 -25.81
C ALA A 110 43.14 30.55 -27.33
N ASP A 111 41.98 30.34 -27.96
CA ASP A 111 41.85 30.02 -29.39
C ASP A 111 41.78 31.25 -30.31
N ASN A 112 41.82 32.48 -29.78
CA ASN A 112 41.85 33.70 -30.60
C ASN A 112 43.10 34.55 -30.37
N PRO A 113 44.23 34.28 -31.06
CA PRO A 113 45.46 35.05 -30.94
C PRO A 113 45.49 36.37 -31.76
N GLU A 114 44.46 36.71 -32.51
CA GLU A 114 44.49 37.89 -33.39
C GLU A 114 43.60 39.03 -32.89
N SER A 115 44.22 40.00 -32.21
CA SER A 115 44.06 41.44 -32.48
C SER A 115 44.68 42.25 -31.35
N GLN A 116 46.01 42.40 -31.34
CA GLN A 116 46.68 43.69 -31.03
C GLN A 116 47.98 43.75 -31.84
N HIS A 117 47.83 44.27 -33.06
CA HIS A 117 48.86 45.04 -33.75
C HIS A 117 49.01 46.40 -33.07
#